data_AF-H1VRT3-F1
#
_entry.id   AF-H1VRT3-F1
#
_cell.length_a   1.000
_cell.length_b   1.000
_cell.length_c   1.000
_cell.angle_alpha   90.00
_cell.angle_beta   90.00
_cell.angle_gamma   90.00
#
_symmetry.space_group_name_H-M   'P 1'
#
loop_
_entity.id
_entity.type
_entity.pdbx_description
1 polymer ?
#
loop_
_entity_poly.entity_id
_entity_poly.type
_entity_poly.pdbx_seq_one_letter_code
_entity_poly.pdbx_strand_id
1 'polypeptide(L)'
;MCIVILFTSGFEVFTKGNWSASGFVSSYLDIPLVTLAFLIWKFVKKTKAVSLDSIPLHDAIEQADAYPEEPEVKKTGPIRFVSWLWE
;
A
#
# COMPACT_ATOMS: atom_id res chain seq x y z
N MET A 1 -0.59 2.04 -17.11
CA MET A 1 0.46 1.10 -17.57
C MET A 1 0.71 -0.02 -16.55
N CYS A 2 0.90 0.30 -15.26
CA CYS A 2 1.20 -0.70 -14.22
C CYS A 2 0.14 -1.79 -14.05
N ILE A 3 -1.16 -1.46 -14.13
CA ILE A 3 -2.25 -2.44 -14.00
C ILE A 3 -2.17 -3.51 -15.09
N VAL A 4 -1.84 -3.12 -16.32
CA VAL A 4 -1.72 -4.06 -17.45
C VAL A 4 -0.58 -5.02 -17.18
N ILE A 5 0.59 -4.51 -16.78
CA ILE A 5 1.77 -5.33 -16.44
C ILE A 5 1.43 -6.31 -15.32
N LEU A 6 0.71 -5.83 -14.29
CA LEU A 6 0.33 -6.64 -13.14
C LEU A 6 -0.54 -7.84 -13.56
N PHE A 7 -1.48 -7.65 -14.49
CA PHE A 7 -2.30 -8.74 -15.00
C PHE A 7 -1.60 -9.64 -16.03
N THR A 8 -0.64 -9.12 -16.81
CA THR A 8 0.00 -9.86 -17.90
C THR A 8 1.33 -10.53 -17.53
N SER A 9 1.95 -10.16 -16.41
CA SER A 9 3.29 -10.63 -16.00
C SER A 9 3.39 -12.14 -15.82
N GLY A 10 2.30 -12.82 -15.46
CA GLY A 10 2.25 -14.27 -15.27
C GLY A 10 1.49 -15.03 -16.36
N PHE A 11 1.24 -14.42 -17.53
CA PHE A 11 0.34 -14.99 -18.53
C PHE A 11 0.81 -16.35 -19.07
N GLU A 12 2.12 -16.60 -19.04
CA GLU A 12 2.73 -17.87 -19.46
C GLU A 12 2.14 -19.09 -18.74
N VAL A 13 1.70 -18.95 -17.49
CA VAL A 13 1.07 -20.03 -16.72
C VAL A 13 -0.20 -20.54 -17.41
N PHE A 14 -0.90 -19.70 -18.17
CA PHE A 14 -2.10 -20.08 -18.92
C PHE A 14 -1.78 -20.70 -20.30
N THR A 15 -0.51 -20.71 -20.72
CA THR A 15 -0.10 -21.30 -22.00
C THR A 15 0.07 -22.82 -21.87
N LYS A 16 -0.27 -23.54 -22.95
CA LYS A 16 -0.22 -25.01 -22.97
C LYS A 16 1.21 -25.51 -22.73
N GLY A 17 1.40 -26.29 -21.67
CA GLY A 17 2.69 -26.89 -21.31
C GLY A 17 3.47 -26.16 -20.20
N ASN A 18 3.06 -24.95 -19.82
CA ASN A 18 3.74 -24.12 -18.81
C ASN A 18 2.94 -23.99 -17.49
N TRP A 19 1.89 -24.80 -17.32
CA TRP A 19 1.09 -24.79 -16.10
C TRP A 19 1.90 -25.29 -14.91
N SER A 20 2.08 -24.44 -13.90
CA SER A 20 2.62 -24.84 -12.60
C SER A 20 1.89 -24.09 -11.48
N ALA A 21 1.55 -24.81 -10.41
CA ALA A 21 0.90 -24.19 -9.24
C ALA A 21 1.81 -23.14 -8.58
N SER A 22 3.13 -23.41 -8.53
CA SER A 22 4.11 -22.47 -8.00
C SER A 22 4.20 -21.18 -8.83
N GLY A 23 4.21 -21.27 -10.16
CA GLY A 23 4.20 -20.10 -11.03
C GLY A 23 2.91 -19.29 -10.92
N PHE A 24 1.75 -19.97 -10.86
CA PHE A 24 0.47 -19.29 -10.66
C PHE A 24 0.45 -18.47 -9.36
N VAL A 25 0.79 -19.11 -8.24
CA VAL A 25 0.79 -18.46 -6.94
C VAL A 25 1.82 -17.34 -6.90
N SER A 26 3.04 -17.56 -7.39
CA SER A 26 4.09 -16.53 -7.37
C SER A 26 3.72 -15.29 -8.20
N SER A 27 3.00 -15.43 -9.32
CA SER A 27 2.66 -14.31 -10.20
C SER A 27 1.38 -13.58 -9.78
N TYR A 28 0.42 -14.28 -9.16
CA TYR A 28 -0.93 -13.73 -8.92
C TYR A 28 -1.33 -13.64 -7.45
N LEU A 29 -0.51 -14.10 -6.49
CA LEU A 29 -0.82 -14.03 -5.05
C LEU A 29 -0.95 -12.60 -4.52
N ASP A 30 -0.17 -11.67 -5.08
CA ASP A 30 -0.12 -10.29 -4.59
C ASP A 30 -1.46 -9.54 -4.78
N ILE A 31 -2.15 -9.78 -5.91
CA ILE A 31 -3.45 -9.16 -6.23
C ILE A 31 -4.50 -9.40 -5.12
N PRO A 32 -4.86 -10.65 -4.79
CA PRO A 32 -5.85 -10.92 -3.76
C PRO A 32 -5.32 -10.53 -2.38
N LEU A 33 -4.02 -10.67 -2.10
CA LEU A 33 -3.44 -10.31 -0.81
C LEU A 33 -3.59 -8.82 -0.51
N VAL A 34 -3.19 -7.96 -1.44
CA VAL A 34 -3.29 -6.49 -1.30
C VAL A 34 -4.76 -6.07 -1.29
N THR A 35 -5.58 -6.63 -2.18
CA THR A 35 -7.01 -6.29 -2.26
C THR A 35 -7.72 -6.67 -0.97
N LEU A 36 -7.47 -7.85 -0.42
CA LEU A 36 -8.10 -8.32 0.80
C LEU A 36 -7.65 -7.50 2.01
N ALA A 37 -6.35 -7.23 2.15
CA ALA A 37 -5.82 -6.39 3.23
C ALA A 37 -6.45 -4.99 3.19
N PHE A 38 -6.55 -4.39 2.00
CA PHE A 38 -7.19 -3.10 1.80
C PHE A 38 -8.69 -3.13 2.17
N LEU A 39 -9.42 -4.14 1.69
CA LEU A 39 -10.85 -4.27 1.96
C LEU A 39 -11.11 -4.52 3.43
N ILE A 40 -10.38 -5.43 4.08
CA ILE A 40 -10.49 -5.68 5.53
C ILE A 40 -10.31 -4.37 6.28
N TRP A 41 -9.23 -3.63 6.01
CA TRP A 41 -8.98 -2.36 6.68
C TRP A 41 -10.09 -1.34 6.44
N LYS A 42 -10.53 -1.21 5.18
CA LYS A 42 -11.59 -0.28 4.79
C LYS A 42 -12.91 -0.61 5.48
N PHE A 43 -13.30 -1.88 5.58
CA PHE A 43 -14.52 -2.30 6.25
C PHE A 43 -14.44 -2.18 7.77
N VAL A 44 -13.28 -2.50 8.36
CA VAL A 44 -13.06 -2.40 9.82
C VAL A 44 -13.02 -0.94 10.28
N LYS A 45 -12.26 -0.09 9.58
CA LYS A 45 -12.07 1.32 9.96
C LYS A 45 -13.07 2.28 9.33
N LYS A 46 -13.90 1.80 8.40
CA LYS A 46 -14.92 2.59 7.68
C LYS A 46 -14.37 3.92 7.17
N THR A 47 -13.18 3.88 6.58
CA THR A 47 -12.50 5.09 6.09
C THR A 47 -13.26 5.68 4.90
N LYS A 48 -13.34 7.02 4.84
CA LYS A 48 -13.91 7.72 3.70
C LYS A 48 -12.95 7.60 2.51
N ALA A 49 -13.48 7.26 1.33
CA ALA A 49 -12.72 7.39 0.10
C ALA A 49 -12.65 8.88 -0.24
N VAL A 50 -11.48 9.49 -0.07
CA VAL A 50 -11.22 10.89 -0.42
C VAL A 50 -10.77 10.94 -1.87
N SER A 51 -11.28 11.91 -2.63
CA SER A 51 -10.92 12.08 -4.04
C SER A 51 -9.50 12.63 -4.14
N LEU A 52 -8.67 12.09 -5.04
CA LEU A 52 -7.28 12.53 -5.16
C LEU A 52 -7.16 14.01 -5.56
N ASP A 53 -8.10 14.52 -6.36
CA ASP A 53 -8.19 15.94 -6.74
C ASP A 53 -8.46 16.87 -5.57
N SER A 54 -9.07 16.36 -4.49
CA SER A 54 -9.39 17.16 -3.30
C SER A 54 -8.24 17.22 -2.29
N ILE A 55 -7.15 16.48 -2.52
CA ILE A 55 -5.99 16.46 -1.62
C ILE A 55 -4.98 17.49 -2.13
N PRO A 56 -4.71 18.59 -1.39
CA PRO A 56 -3.72 19.59 -1.78
C PRO A 56 -2.31 19.05 -1.56
N LEU A 57 -1.89 18.11 -2.40
CA LEU A 57 -0.57 17.47 -2.33
C LEU A 57 0.56 18.46 -2.61
N HIS A 58 0.32 19.45 -3.48
CA HIS A 58 1.33 20.44 -3.81
C HIS A 58 1.64 21.34 -2.61
N ASP A 59 0.60 21.89 -1.99
CA ASP A 59 0.73 22.72 -0.79
C ASP A 59 1.36 21.93 0.36
N ALA A 60 1.03 20.64 0.51
CA ALA A 60 1.64 19.77 1.51
C ALA A 60 3.15 19.55 1.29
N ILE A 61 3.58 19.42 0.03
CA ILE A 61 5.01 19.29 -0.33
C ILE A 61 5.74 20.61 -0.10
N GLU A 62 5.18 21.73 -0.53
CA GLU A 62 5.75 23.06 -0.33
C GLU A 62 5.89 23.40 1.17
N GLN A 63 4.90 23.02 1.97
CA GLN A 63 4.97 23.14 3.43
C GLN A 63 6.10 22.28 4.03
N ALA A 64 6.26 21.04 3.57
CA ALA A 64 7.32 20.15 4.06
C ALA A 64 8.73 20.68 3.72
N ASP A 65 8.91 21.27 2.53
CA ASP A 65 10.17 21.88 2.11
C ASP A 65 10.44 23.20 2.85
N ALA A 66 9.40 24.00 3.12
CA ALA A 66 9.50 25.27 3.83
C ALA A 66 9.76 25.10 5.33
N TYR A 67 9.29 24.00 5.93
CA TYR A 67 9.43 23.69 7.36
C TYR A 67 9.99 22.28 7.56
N PRO A 68 11.29 22.05 7.29
CA PRO A 68 11.91 20.71 7.37
C PRO A 68 11.97 20.12 8.79
N GLU A 69 11.74 20.93 9.82
CA GLU A 69 11.65 20.53 11.23
C GLU A 69 10.19 20.52 11.72
N GLU A 70 9.26 19.87 11.02
CA GLU A 70 7.95 19.59 11.62
C GLU A 70 8.19 18.79 12.93
N PRO A 71 7.72 19.29 14.09
CA PRO A 71 7.98 18.63 15.36
C PRO A 71 7.36 17.23 15.32
N GLU A 72 8.19 16.20 15.49
CA GLU A 72 7.74 14.82 15.55
C GLU A 72 6.50 14.74 16.45
N VAL A 73 5.39 14.25 15.88
CA VAL A 73 4.12 14.09 16.62
C VAL A 73 4.45 13.31 17.89
N LYS A 74 4.43 13.99 19.05
CA LYS A 74 4.80 13.38 20.33
C LYS A 74 4.00 12.09 20.48
N LYS A 75 4.67 10.95 20.37
CA LYS A 75 4.06 9.61 20.46
C LYS A 75 3.51 9.43 21.88
N THR A 76 2.25 9.79 22.11
CA THR A 76 1.60 9.64 23.42
C THR A 76 0.89 8.29 23.52
N GLY A 77 1.08 7.60 24.65
CA GLY A 77 0.36 6.36 25.00
C GLY A 77 1.21 5.09 24.95
N PRO A 78 0.59 3.89 24.89
CA PRO A 78 1.30 2.61 24.94
C PRO A 78 2.29 2.38 23.78
N ILE A 79 2.19 3.18 22.71
CA ILE A 79 3.11 3.22 21.56
C ILE A 79 4.54 3.60 21.99
N ARG A 80 4.72 4.34 23.09
CA ARG A 80 6.04 4.70 23.62
C ARG A 80 6.83 3.48 24.14
N PHE A 81 6.16 2.44 24.65
CA PHE A 81 6.84 1.23 25.11
C PHE A 81 7.43 0.39 23.97
N VAL A 82 6.86 0.47 22.77
CA VAL A 82 7.36 -0.22 21.57
C VAL A 82 8.43 0.61 20.84
N SER A 83 8.53 1.92 21.15
CA SER A 83 9.46 2.83 20.46
C SER A 83 10.95 2.51 20.69
N TRP A 84 11.28 1.78 21.76
CA TRP A 84 12.65 1.33 22.03
C TRP A 84 13.20 0.35 20.97
N LEU A 85 12.34 -0.34 20.20
CA LEU A 85 12.79 -1.19 19.10
C LEU A 85 13.27 -0.42 17.87
N TRP A 86 13.09 0.91 17.86
CA TRP A 86 13.37 1.78 16.71
C TRP A 86 14.23 3.01 17.09
N GLU A 87 14.76 3.05 18.31
CA GLU A 87 15.93 3.87 18.67
C GLU A 87 17.21 3.08 18.35
#